data_AF-A0A1B6MSA3-F1
#
_entry.id   AF-A0A1B6MSA3-F1
#
_cell.length_a   1.000
_cell.length_b   1.000
_cell.length_c   1.000
_cell.angle_alpha   90.00
_cell.angle_beta   90.00
_cell.angle_gamma   90.00
#
_symmetry.space_group_name_H-M   'P 1'
#
loop_
_entity.id
_entity.type
_entity.pdbx_description
1 polymer ?
#
loop_
_entity_poly.entity_id
_entity_poly.type
_entity_poly.pdbx_seq_one_letter_code
_entity_poly.pdbx_strand_id
1 'polypeptide(L)'
;MKIKEINKQYKRELTSTKKTFFDHKIINSKNIQKTTWDLINSEVGSEGDKSLNGMILKESGMVYSDPFQITNIFNNYFCSMEKVTAVSSHQRQSIPKLVHDSLLHPKFHLKPTDEMEILNIINSLNSSYSCGFYDVLVSII
;
A
#
# COMPACT_ATOMS: atom_id res chain seq x y z
N MET A 1 29.96 28.47 30.19
CA MET A 1 28.55 28.77 29.85
C MET A 1 28.36 29.22 28.39
N LYS A 2 29.09 30.24 27.89
CA LYS A 2 28.88 30.79 26.53
C LYS A 2 28.92 29.79 25.36
N ILE A 3 29.86 28.84 25.34
CA ILE A 3 29.99 27.86 24.24
C ILE A 3 28.76 26.94 24.12
N LYS A 4 28.15 26.56 25.25
CA LYS A 4 26.94 25.72 25.25
C LYS A 4 25.74 26.49 24.66
N GLU A 5 25.61 27.78 24.99
CA GLU A 5 24.57 28.66 24.44
C GLU A 5 24.75 28.86 22.93
N ILE A 6 25.98 29.13 22.48
CA ILE A 6 26.34 29.30 21.06
C ILE A 6 26.04 28.02 20.27
N ASN A 7 26.45 26.85 20.77
CA ASN A 7 26.17 25.58 20.12
C ASN A 7 24.67 25.27 20.05
N LYS A 8 23.92 25.67 21.08
CA LYS A 8 22.46 25.52 21.11
C LYS A 8 21.79 26.43 20.06
N GLN A 9 22.24 27.67 19.93
CA GLN A 9 21.73 28.60 18.93
C GLN A 9 22.08 28.13 17.51
N TYR A 10 23.33 27.72 17.28
CA TYR A 10 23.77 27.17 16.00
C TYR A 10 22.92 25.96 15.57
N LYS A 11 22.66 25.01 16.47
CA LYS A 11 21.80 23.85 16.16
C LYS A 11 20.37 24.26 15.82
N ARG A 12 19.82 25.27 16.48
CA ARG A 12 18.48 25.79 16.19
C ARG A 12 18.41 26.41 14.81
N GLU A 13 19.38 27.26 14.48
CA GLU A 13 19.48 27.88 13.15
C GLU A 13 19.63 26.82 12.07
N LEU A 14 20.52 25.84 12.27
CA LEU A 14 20.71 24.75 11.32
C LEU A 14 19.41 23.98 11.05
N THR A 15 18.67 23.61 12.09
CA THR A 15 17.39 22.91 11.95
C THR A 15 16.35 23.79 11.25
N SER A 16 16.28 25.07 11.60
CA SER A 16 15.35 26.02 10.99
C SER A 16 15.64 26.20 9.51
N THR A 17 16.90 26.44 9.14
CA THR A 17 17.32 26.63 7.75
C THR A 17 17.06 25.39 6.91
N LYS A 18 17.37 24.19 7.43
CA LYS A 18 17.05 22.93 6.74
C LYS A 18 15.56 22.79 6.50
N LYS A 19 14.73 23.06 7.51
CA LYS A 19 13.28 23.01 7.38
C LYS A 19 12.79 23.98 6.29
N THR A 20 13.20 25.25 6.38
CA THR A 20 12.79 26.28 5.40
C THR A 20 13.20 25.90 3.97
N PHE A 21 14.38 25.32 3.79
CA PHE A 21 14.84 24.85 2.48
C PHE A 21 13.90 23.79 1.88
N PHE A 22 13.55 22.76 2.65
CA PHE A 22 12.68 21.69 2.17
C PHE A 22 11.23 22.15 2.00
N ASP A 23 10.71 22.98 2.91
CA ASP A 23 9.39 23.59 2.77
C ASP A 23 9.30 24.40 1.47
N HIS A 24 10.31 25.23 1.18
CA HIS A 24 10.38 26.01 -0.06
C HIS A 24 10.48 25.13 -1.30
N LYS A 25 11.24 24.03 -1.24
CA LYS A 25 11.35 23.05 -2.34
C LYS A 25 10.01 22.37 -2.65
N ILE A 26 9.24 22.02 -1.62
CA ILE A 26 7.94 21.36 -1.77
C ILE A 26 6.90 22.35 -2.31
N ILE A 27 6.77 23.52 -1.69
CA ILE A 27 5.73 24.52 -2.03
C ILE A 27 5.90 25.04 -3.46
N ASN A 28 7.14 25.26 -3.91
CA ASN A 28 7.40 25.77 -5.26
C ASN A 28 7.52 24.69 -6.33
N SER A 29 7.24 23.43 -5.99
CA SER A 29 7.30 22.35 -6.96
C SER A 29 6.08 22.31 -7.86
N LYS A 30 6.27 21.88 -9.11
CA LYS A 30 5.16 21.67 -10.06
C LYS A 30 4.19 20.57 -9.59
N ASN A 31 4.68 19.61 -8.80
CA ASN A 31 3.89 18.53 -8.23
C ASN A 31 4.32 18.30 -6.77
N ILE A 32 3.50 18.83 -5.86
CA ILE A 32 3.74 18.82 -4.41
C ILE A 32 3.82 17.39 -3.88
N GLN A 33 2.90 16.53 -4.30
CA GLN A 33 2.80 15.14 -3.82
C GLN A 33 4.04 14.34 -4.22
N LYS A 34 4.43 14.40 -5.50
CA LYS A 34 5.60 13.71 -6.03
C LYS A 34 6.88 14.21 -5.37
N THR A 35 7.06 15.52 -5.29
CA THR A 35 8.27 16.12 -4.68
C THR A 35 8.41 15.76 -3.20
N THR A 36 7.29 15.71 -2.48
CA THR A 36 7.26 15.27 -1.08
C THR A 36 7.67 13.80 -0.96
N TRP A 37 7.09 12.93 -1.80
CA TRP A 37 7.45 11.50 -1.82
C TRP A 37 8.90 11.24 -2.22
N ASP A 38 9.40 11.95 -3.22
CA ASP A 38 10.80 11.86 -3.64
C ASP A 38 11.74 12.28 -2.50
N LEU A 39 11.37 13.32 -1.73
CA LEU A 39 12.12 13.75 -0.55
C LEU A 39 12.14 12.66 0.54
N ILE A 40 10.98 12.10 0.87
CA ILE A 40 10.86 11.00 1.84
C ILE A 40 11.72 9.82 1.39
N ASN A 41 11.60 9.41 0.13
CA ASN A 41 12.38 8.29 -0.42
C ASN A 41 13.89 8.59 -0.40
N SER A 42 14.31 9.83 -0.60
CA SER A 42 15.73 10.19 -0.54
C SER A 42 16.32 10.12 0.87
N GLU A 43 15.52 10.39 1.91
CA GLU A 43 15.97 10.41 3.31
C GLU A 43 15.79 9.06 4.02
N VAL A 44 14.72 8.33 3.69
CA VAL A 44 14.43 6.99 4.23
C VAL A 44 15.23 5.91 3.47
N GLY A 45 15.91 6.30 2.40
CA GLY A 45 16.64 5.42 1.51
C GLY A 45 15.69 4.85 0.45
N SER A 46 15.95 5.16 -0.82
CA SER A 46 15.45 4.34 -1.89
C SER A 46 16.15 3.01 -1.71
N GLU A 47 15.42 2.01 -1.24
CA GLU A 47 15.84 0.62 -1.20
C GLU A 47 15.98 0.05 -2.62
N GLY A 48 16.74 0.74 -3.48
CA GLY A 48 17.13 0.30 -4.82
C GLY A 48 18.13 -0.85 -4.80
N ASP A 49 18.47 -1.35 -3.62
CA ASP A 49 19.03 -2.68 -3.46
C ASP A 49 18.58 -3.25 -2.10
N LYS A 50 17.28 -3.52 -1.97
CA LYS A 50 16.86 -4.67 -1.15
C LYS A 50 17.47 -5.90 -1.81
N SER A 51 18.76 -6.14 -1.56
CA SER A 51 19.26 -7.49 -1.66
C SER A 51 18.26 -8.32 -0.85
N LEU A 52 17.70 -9.38 -1.42
CA LEU A 52 16.80 -10.31 -0.73
C LEU A 52 17.55 -11.11 0.36
N ASN A 53 18.64 -10.53 0.89
CA ASN A 53 19.48 -11.03 1.94
C ASN A 53 18.64 -11.11 3.21
N GLY A 54 18.31 -12.34 3.61
CA GLY A 54 17.58 -12.63 4.83
C GLY A 54 16.17 -13.19 4.62
N MET A 55 15.70 -13.34 3.39
CA MET A 55 14.45 -14.07 3.15
C MET A 55 14.70 -15.57 3.41
N ILE A 56 14.21 -16.08 4.54
CA ILE A 56 14.34 -17.48 4.93
C ILE A 56 12.97 -18.03 5.32
N LEU A 57 12.55 -19.12 4.70
CA LEU A 57 11.37 -19.88 5.07
C LEU A 57 11.80 -21.23 5.65
N LYS A 58 11.23 -21.63 6.79
CA LYS A 58 11.41 -22.96 7.36
C LYS A 58 10.12 -23.76 7.24
N GLU A 59 10.16 -24.85 6.50
CA GLU A 59 9.02 -25.74 6.31
C GLU A 59 9.49 -27.20 6.31
N SER A 60 8.80 -28.06 7.06
CA SER A 60 9.10 -29.51 7.14
C SER A 60 10.56 -29.85 7.48
N GLY A 61 11.21 -29.01 8.29
CA GLY A 61 12.63 -29.18 8.66
C GLY A 61 13.64 -28.69 7.62
N MET A 62 13.18 -28.21 6.45
CA MET A 62 14.02 -27.64 5.40
C MET A 62 14.05 -26.10 5.51
N VAL A 63 15.16 -25.52 5.07
CA VAL A 63 15.39 -24.07 5.09
C VAL A 63 15.51 -23.59 3.63
N TYR A 64 14.59 -22.74 3.21
CA TYR A 64 14.56 -22.15 1.88
C TYR A 64 15.00 -20.70 1.96
N SER A 65 15.95 -20.30 1.13
CA SER A 65 16.41 -18.91 1.03
C SER A 65 16.30 -18.33 -0.38
N ASP A 66 15.94 -19.16 -1.37
CA ASP A 66 15.66 -18.73 -2.73
C ASP A 66 14.24 -18.12 -2.78
N PRO A 67 14.10 -16.83 -3.13
CA PRO A 67 12.81 -16.16 -3.22
C PRO A 67 11.82 -16.89 -4.13
N PHE A 68 12.29 -17.47 -5.23
CA PHE A 68 11.41 -18.18 -6.17
C PHE A 68 10.80 -19.45 -5.55
N GLN A 69 11.62 -20.23 -4.82
CA GLN A 69 11.14 -21.38 -4.07
C GLN A 69 10.15 -20.98 -2.97
N ILE A 70 10.47 -19.91 -2.23
CA ILE A 70 9.58 -19.41 -1.17
C ILE A 70 8.22 -19.00 -1.74
N THR A 71 8.21 -18.24 -2.83
CA THR A 71 6.95 -17.85 -3.50
C THR A 71 6.15 -19.05 -3.97
N ASN A 72 6.81 -20.07 -4.55
CA ASN A 72 6.12 -21.28 -4.98
C ASN A 72 5.51 -22.07 -3.82
N ILE A 73 6.20 -22.15 -2.67
CA ILE A 73 5.66 -22.80 -1.46
C ILE A 73 4.37 -22.10 -1.01
N PHE A 74 4.39 -20.77 -0.88
CA PHE A 74 3.20 -20.00 -0.53
C PHE A 74 2.07 -20.18 -1.55
N ASN A 75 2.39 -20.07 -2.84
CA ASN A 75 1.41 -20.22 -3.90
C ASN A 75 0.74 -21.61 -3.86
N ASN A 76 1.54 -22.67 -3.74
CA ASN A 76 1.03 -24.04 -3.66
C ASN A 76 0.16 -24.25 -2.42
N TYR A 77 0.56 -23.70 -1.27
CA TYR A 77 -0.24 -23.76 -0.05
C TYR A 77 -1.63 -23.14 -0.26
N PHE A 78 -1.70 -21.91 -0.75
CA PHE A 78 -2.98 -21.22 -0.93
C PHE A 78 -3.84 -21.83 -2.06
N CYS A 79 -3.24 -22.26 -3.17
CA CYS A 79 -3.97 -23.00 -4.21
C CYS A 79 -4.48 -24.36 -3.70
N SER A 80 -3.82 -24.99 -2.74
CA SER A 80 -4.27 -26.26 -2.15
C SER A 80 -5.42 -26.09 -1.15
N MET A 81 -5.58 -24.91 -0.54
CA MET A 81 -6.67 -24.64 0.41
C MET A 81 -8.06 -24.79 -0.20
N GLU A 82 -8.23 -24.44 -1.48
CA GLU A 82 -9.51 -24.59 -2.19
C GLU A 82 -9.96 -26.06 -2.29
N LYS A 83 -9.01 -27.01 -2.33
CA LYS A 83 -9.33 -28.44 -2.38
C LYS A 83 -9.84 -28.96 -1.03
N VAL A 84 -9.41 -28.37 0.09
CA VAL A 84 -9.82 -28.78 1.45
C VAL A 84 -11.23 -28.30 1.77
N THR A 85 -11.63 -27.12 1.31
CA THR A 85 -12.99 -26.59 1.50
C THR A 85 -14.01 -27.29 0.60
N ALA A 86 -13.62 -27.74 -0.60
CA ALA A 86 -14.51 -28.49 -1.50
C ALA A 86 -14.86 -29.90 -0.99
N VAL A 87 -13.92 -30.61 -0.36
CA VAL A 87 -14.11 -32.01 0.11
C VAL A 87 -14.95 -32.09 1.39
N SER A 88 -15.01 -31.01 2.18
CA SER A 88 -15.78 -30.95 3.43
C SER A 88 -17.32 -30.89 3.22
N SER A 89 -17.79 -30.79 1.97
CA SER A 89 -19.21 -30.70 1.63
C SER A 89 -19.95 -32.06 1.60
N HIS A 90 -19.23 -33.19 1.75
CA HIS A 90 -19.82 -34.53 1.57
C HIS A 90 -19.91 -35.41 2.83
N GLN A 91 -19.42 -34.96 3.99
CA GLN A 91 -19.74 -35.63 5.26
C GLN A 91 -20.98 -35.00 5.90
N ARG A 92 -22.14 -35.60 5.62
CA ARG A 92 -23.37 -35.41 6.39
C ARG A 92 -23.16 -35.96 7.80
N GLN A 93 -22.45 -35.24 8.65
CA GLN A 93 -22.62 -35.38 10.09
C GLN A 93 -23.70 -34.38 10.51
N SER A 94 -24.72 -34.90 11.19
CA SER A 94 -25.86 -34.14 11.69
C SER A 94 -25.39 -33.03 12.65
N ILE A 95 -25.20 -31.83 12.12
CA ILE A 95 -24.98 -30.63 12.94
C ILE A 95 -26.34 -30.28 13.58
N PRO A 96 -26.42 -30.10 14.91
CA PRO A 96 -27.65 -29.59 15.53
C PRO A 96 -27.97 -28.24 14.90
N LYS A 97 -29.24 -28.00 14.57
CA LYS A 97 -29.74 -26.74 13.98
C LYS A 97 -29.34 -25.54 14.84
N LEU A 98 -28.13 -25.02 14.63
CA LEU A 98 -27.73 -23.70 15.09
C LEU A 98 -28.35 -22.71 14.11
N VAL A 99 -29.49 -22.16 14.55
CA VAL A 99 -30.16 -20.94 14.09
C VAL A 99 -29.40 -20.23 12.95
N HIS A 100 -29.80 -20.55 11.72
CA HIS A 100 -29.19 -20.03 10.50
C HIS A 100 -30.00 -18.88 9.90
N ASP A 101 -30.48 -17.96 10.74
CA ASP A 101 -31.23 -16.78 10.26
C ASP A 101 -30.35 -15.52 10.17
N SER A 102 -29.13 -15.52 10.72
CA SER A 102 -28.25 -14.34 10.76
C SER A 102 -27.10 -14.33 9.74
N LEU A 103 -26.92 -15.40 8.96
CA LEU A 103 -25.82 -15.52 7.97
C LEU A 103 -26.24 -15.29 6.50
N LEU A 104 -27.52 -15.07 6.23
CA LEU A 104 -28.05 -14.88 4.87
C LEU A 104 -28.10 -13.41 4.41
N HIS A 105 -27.56 -12.48 5.18
CA HIS A 105 -27.46 -11.09 4.75
C HIS A 105 -26.14 -10.93 4.00
N PRO A 106 -26.14 -10.64 2.69
CA PRO A 106 -24.91 -10.29 2.00
C PRO A 106 -24.28 -9.13 2.76
N LYS A 107 -23.08 -9.30 3.33
CA LYS A 107 -22.38 -8.18 3.97
C LYS A 107 -21.91 -7.14 2.94
N PHE A 108 -21.96 -7.51 1.66
CA PHE A 108 -21.54 -6.71 0.53
C PHE A 108 -22.72 -6.56 -0.43
N HIS A 109 -23.15 -5.31 -0.64
CA HIS A 109 -24.17 -4.94 -1.61
C HIS A 109 -23.62 -3.84 -2.50
N LEU A 110 -23.69 -4.05 -3.81
CA LEU A 110 -23.44 -3.00 -4.80
C LEU A 110 -24.77 -2.58 -5.40
N LYS A 111 -24.91 -1.29 -5.69
CA LYS A 111 -26.03 -0.77 -6.46
C LYS A 111 -25.56 -0.52 -7.89
N PRO A 112 -26.38 -0.81 -8.91
CA PRO A 112 -26.13 -0.32 -10.25
C PRO A 112 -25.95 1.19 -10.23
N THR A 113 -24.96 1.68 -10.98
CA THR A 113 -24.72 3.11 -11.15
C THR A 113 -25.59 3.66 -12.27
N ASP A 114 -25.81 4.98 -12.27
CA ASP A 114 -26.55 5.70 -13.32
C ASP A 114 -25.61 6.58 -14.17
N GLU A 115 -26.03 6.91 -15.39
CA GLU A 115 -25.26 7.76 -16.30
C GLU A 115 -24.93 9.12 -15.68
N MET A 116 -25.89 9.70 -14.96
CA MET A 116 -25.69 10.99 -14.28
C MET A 116 -24.70 10.89 -13.13
N GLU A 117 -24.66 9.75 -12.42
CA GLU A 117 -23.69 9.49 -11.35
C GLU A 117 -22.28 9.43 -11.93
N ILE A 118 -22.10 8.69 -13.03
CA ILE A 118 -20.81 8.60 -13.73
C ILE A 118 -20.35 9.98 -14.20
N LEU A 119 -21.24 10.75 -14.83
CA LEU A 119 -20.91 12.08 -15.36
C LEU A 119 -20.53 13.07 -14.25
N ASN A 120 -21.24 13.03 -13.12
CA ASN A 120 -20.90 13.84 -11.94
C ASN A 120 -19.55 13.45 -11.34
N ILE A 121 -19.24 12.15 -11.28
CA ILE A 121 -17.93 11.67 -10.80
C ILE A 121 -16.83 12.19 -11.73
N ILE A 122 -16.98 12.03 -13.05
CA ILE A 122 -16.00 12.51 -14.04
C ILE A 122 -15.77 14.03 -13.88
N ASN A 123 -16.83 14.83 -13.76
CA ASN A 123 -16.74 16.28 -13.60
C ASN A 123 -16.16 16.70 -12.24
N SER A 124 -16.24 15.84 -11.22
CA SER A 124 -15.64 16.09 -9.90
C SER A 124 -14.13 15.82 -9.86
N LEU A 125 -13.57 15.15 -10.87
CA LEU A 125 -12.14 14.88 -10.93
C LEU A 125 -11.39 16.19 -11.22
N ASN A 126 -10.51 16.57 -10.30
CA ASN A 126 -9.60 17.68 -10.53
C ASN A 126 -8.72 17.39 -11.75
N SER A 127 -8.59 18.35 -12.66
CA SER A 127 -7.68 18.26 -13.80
C SER A 127 -6.23 18.30 -13.29
N SER A 128 -5.71 17.12 -12.98
CA SER A 128 -4.31 16.95 -12.58
C SER A 128 -3.47 16.63 -13.81
N TYR A 129 -2.37 17.36 -13.97
CA TYR A 129 -1.35 17.06 -14.98
C TYR A 129 -0.51 15.82 -14.63
N SER A 130 -0.77 15.15 -13.50
CA SER A 130 -0.11 13.90 -13.15
C SER A 130 -0.84 12.73 -13.81
N CYS A 131 -0.17 12.06 -14.75
CA CYS A 131 -0.72 10.84 -15.31
C CYS A 131 -0.20 9.59 -14.58
N GLY A 132 -1.08 8.59 -14.43
CA GLY A 132 -0.73 7.23 -14.01
C GLY A 132 0.04 6.46 -15.10
N PHE A 133 0.31 5.18 -14.85
CA PHE A 133 1.15 4.31 -15.68
C PHE A 133 0.84 4.31 -17.19
N TYR A 134 -0.42 4.53 -17.57
CA TYR A 134 -0.89 4.51 -18.96
C TYR A 134 -0.88 5.86 -19.69
N ASP A 135 -0.37 6.92 -19.07
CA ASP A 135 -0.23 8.26 -19.69
C ASP A 135 -1.54 8.89 -20.27
N VAL A 136 -2.72 8.43 -19.83
CA VAL A 136 -4.03 9.04 -20.11
C VAL A 136 -4.36 10.19 -19.14
N LEU A 137 -4.31 11.43 -19.62
CA LEU A 137 -4.77 12.60 -18.88
C LEU A 137 -6.31 12.70 -18.89
N VAL A 138 -6.89 13.12 -17.75
CA VAL A 138 -8.31 13.48 -17.66
C VAL A 138 -8.53 14.75 -18.48
N SER A 139 -8.89 14.56 -19.75
CA SER A 139 -9.20 15.64 -20.68
C SER A 139 -10.70 15.92 -20.56
N ILE A 140 -11.06 17.06 -19.99
CA ILE A 140 -12.44 17.54 -19.95
C ILE A 140 -12.77 18.03 -21.38
N ILE A 141 -13.82 17.47 -22.00
CA ILE A 141 -14.45 17.99 -23.24
C ILE A 141 -15.60 18.91 -22.84
#